data_AF-A0A847FZ28-F1
#
_entry.id   AF-A0A847FZ28-F1
#
_cell.length_a   1.000
_cell.length_b   1.000
_cell.length_c   1.000
_cell.angle_alpha   90.00
_cell.angle_beta   90.00
_cell.angle_gamma   90.00
#
_symmetry.space_group_name_H-M   'P 1'
#
loop_
_entity.id
_entity.type
_entity.pdbx_description
1 polymer ?
#
loop_
_entity_poly.entity_id
_entity_poly.type
_entity_poly.pdbx_seq_one_letter_code
_entity_poly.pdbx_strand_id
1 'polypeptide(L)'
;DAVVMGAPMILGWQSPARQFVRKHQSELAARKTAYFACAMRLTRASRETLPPVALTLDENLVADEVKPGSLNIKERFTTIGYYLKSMLPPGPGAKPVSVAFFNGKMEMFRLKWWQAAFVMVVVQATPGDYRDWDVIRAWGKSLSQLV
;
A
#
# COMPACT_ATOMS: atom_id res chain seq x y z
N ASP A 1 -10.72 9.26 -19.44
CA ASP A 1 -10.85 8.00 -18.66
C ASP A 1 -9.69 7.80 -17.71
N ALA A 2 -9.97 7.25 -16.54
CA ALA A 2 -8.96 6.90 -15.54
C ALA A 2 -9.26 5.56 -14.88
N VAL A 3 -8.22 4.95 -14.30
CA VAL A 3 -8.31 3.65 -13.66
C VAL A 3 -7.80 3.74 -12.23
N VAL A 4 -8.63 3.33 -11.27
CA VAL A 4 -8.22 3.19 -9.86
C VAL A 4 -8.10 1.71 -9.52
N MET A 5 -6.97 1.28 -8.96
CA MET A 5 -6.72 -0.12 -8.59
C MET A 5 -6.35 -0.25 -7.13
N GLY A 6 -7.01 -1.19 -6.45
CA GLY A 6 -6.84 -1.45 -5.04
C GLY A 6 -6.60 -2.92 -4.74
N ALA A 7 -5.73 -3.20 -3.78
CA ALA A 7 -5.58 -4.53 -3.22
C ALA A 7 -5.02 -4.50 -1.80
N PRO A 8 -5.29 -5.54 -0.98
CA PRO A 8 -4.69 -5.65 0.33
C PRO A 8 -3.16 -5.84 0.23
N MET A 9 -2.47 -5.41 1.29
CA MET A 9 -1.02 -5.49 1.46
C MET A 9 -0.71 -6.61 2.46
N ILE A 10 -0.28 -7.78 1.95
CA ILE A 10 0.11 -8.94 2.75
C ILE A 10 1.42 -9.47 2.14
N LEU A 11 2.55 -9.24 2.83
CA LEU A 11 3.90 -9.49 2.28
C LEU A 11 4.18 -8.74 0.95
N GLY A 12 3.47 -7.64 0.71
CA GLY A 12 3.44 -6.93 -0.56
C GLY A 12 2.02 -6.81 -1.14
N TRP A 13 1.88 -6.00 -2.17
CA TRP A 13 0.58 -5.81 -2.83
C TRP A 13 0.15 -7.12 -3.46
N GLN A 14 -1.09 -7.54 -3.26
CA GLN A 14 -1.48 -8.89 -3.61
C GLN A 14 -1.23 -9.24 -5.09
N SER A 15 -0.80 -10.48 -5.33
CA SER A 15 -0.35 -10.96 -6.63
C SER A 15 -1.34 -10.76 -7.78
N PRO A 16 -2.67 -10.95 -7.62
CA PRO A 16 -3.62 -10.68 -8.69
C PRO A 16 -3.58 -9.24 -9.19
N ALA A 17 -3.47 -8.25 -8.30
CA ALA A 17 -3.37 -6.84 -8.69
C ALA A 17 -2.06 -6.54 -9.42
N ARG A 18 -0.93 -7.07 -8.91
CA ARG A 18 0.38 -6.97 -9.60
C ARG A 18 0.36 -7.64 -10.97
N GLN A 19 -0.29 -8.80 -11.10
CA GLN A 19 -0.43 -9.51 -12.37
C GLN A 19 -1.30 -8.74 -13.35
N PHE A 20 -2.38 -8.12 -12.88
CA PHE A 20 -3.23 -7.27 -13.69
C PHE A 20 -2.46 -6.07 -14.24
N VAL A 21 -1.76 -5.31 -13.38
CA VAL A 21 -0.93 -4.17 -13.81
C VAL A 21 0.10 -4.58 -14.85
N ARG A 22 0.80 -5.69 -14.62
CA ARG A 22 1.80 -6.21 -15.57
C ARG A 22 1.18 -6.62 -16.91
N LYS A 23 0.05 -7.33 -16.88
CA LYS A 23 -0.63 -7.82 -18.08
C LYS A 23 -1.17 -6.67 -18.94
N HIS A 24 -1.68 -5.63 -18.30
CA HIS A 24 -2.34 -4.51 -18.96
C HIS A 24 -1.46 -3.24 -19.01
N GLN A 25 -0.15 -3.37 -18.79
CA GLN A 25 0.75 -2.23 -18.59
C GLN A 25 0.71 -1.20 -19.74
N SER A 26 0.59 -1.65 -20.99
CA SER A 26 0.59 -0.76 -22.16
C SER A 26 -0.70 0.06 -22.24
N GLU A 27 -1.86 -0.56 -21.96
CA GLU A 27 -3.15 0.13 -21.93
C GLU A 27 -3.23 1.09 -20.74
N LEU A 28 -2.74 0.65 -19.58
CA LEU A 28 -2.69 1.45 -18.36
C LEU A 28 -1.72 2.62 -18.49
N ALA A 29 -0.63 2.50 -19.26
CA ALA A 29 0.31 3.59 -19.50
C ALA A 29 -0.31 4.72 -20.35
N ALA A 30 -1.34 4.42 -21.15
CA ALA A 30 -2.07 5.41 -21.94
C ALA A 30 -3.17 6.13 -21.14
N ARG A 31 -3.39 5.77 -19.87
CA ARG A 31 -4.44 6.31 -19.01
C ARG A 31 -3.86 6.90 -17.73
N LYS A 32 -4.58 7.81 -17.10
CA LYS A 32 -4.26 8.21 -15.73
C LYS A 32 -4.65 7.07 -14.79
N THR A 33 -3.67 6.56 -14.05
CA THR A 33 -3.91 5.46 -13.10
C THR A 33 -3.60 5.88 -11.68
N ALA A 34 -4.39 5.43 -10.72
CA ALA A 34 -4.15 5.65 -9.30
C ALA A 34 -4.23 4.33 -8.55
N TYR A 35 -3.30 4.07 -7.63
CA TYR A 35 -3.25 2.82 -6.89
C TYR A 35 -3.55 3.06 -5.42
N PHE A 36 -4.14 2.08 -4.75
CA PHE A 36 -4.19 2.07 -3.29
C PHE A 36 -3.94 0.68 -2.72
N ALA A 37 -3.53 0.67 -1.45
CA ALA A 37 -3.41 -0.55 -0.69
C ALA A 37 -4.03 -0.42 0.70
N CYS A 38 -4.73 -1.48 1.12
CA CYS A 38 -5.13 -1.64 2.51
C CYS A 38 -4.04 -2.39 3.25
N ALA A 39 -3.39 -1.75 4.21
CA ALA A 39 -2.36 -2.36 5.04
C ALA A 39 -2.76 -2.26 6.52
N MET A 40 -2.00 -2.92 7.37
CA MET A 40 -2.20 -2.91 8.83
C MET A 40 -1.08 -2.19 9.58
N ARG A 41 0.05 -1.97 8.91
CA ARG A 41 1.18 -1.21 9.42
C ARG A 41 1.95 -0.64 8.25
N LEU A 42 2.40 0.60 8.40
CA LEU A 42 3.51 1.16 7.65
C LEU A 42 4.60 1.60 8.62
N THR A 43 5.85 1.47 8.19
CA THR A 43 7.00 1.99 8.93
C THR A 43 7.62 3.14 8.15
N ARG A 44 7.65 4.31 8.77
CA ARG A 44 8.41 5.46 8.26
C ARG A 44 9.87 5.28 8.68
N ALA A 45 10.74 5.04 7.70
CA ALA A 45 12.16 4.88 7.95
C ALA A 45 12.90 6.19 7.70
N SER A 46 13.73 6.67 8.63
CA SER A 46 14.43 7.97 8.48
C SER A 46 15.38 8.04 7.29
N ARG A 47 15.87 6.90 6.80
CA ARG A 47 16.88 6.80 5.72
C ARG A 47 16.33 6.25 4.41
N GLU A 48 15.01 6.19 4.22
CA GLU A 48 14.45 5.72 2.96
C GLU A 48 14.25 6.85 1.94
N THR A 49 14.67 6.61 0.70
CA THR A 49 14.36 7.48 -0.43
C THR A 49 13.15 6.92 -1.15
N LEU A 50 12.03 7.65 -1.14
CA LEU A 50 10.81 7.23 -1.83
C LEU A 50 10.83 7.66 -3.30
N PRO A 51 10.24 6.86 -4.21
CA PRO A 51 10.06 7.26 -5.60
C PRO A 51 9.15 8.49 -5.69
N PRO A 52 9.34 9.37 -6.70
CA PRO A 52 8.59 10.61 -6.84
C PRO A 52 7.17 10.34 -7.36
N VAL A 53 6.27 9.97 -6.46
CA VAL A 53 4.85 9.77 -6.72
C VAL A 53 4.03 10.49 -5.65
N ALA A 54 2.89 11.08 -6.03
CA ALA A 54 1.99 11.69 -5.07
C ALA A 54 1.47 10.60 -4.12
N LEU A 55 1.89 10.67 -2.86
CA LEU A 55 1.68 9.62 -1.87
C LEU A 55 0.77 10.13 -0.76
N THR A 56 -0.34 9.44 -0.55
CA THR A 56 -1.23 9.66 0.60
C THR A 56 -1.06 8.52 1.60
N LEU A 57 -0.79 8.88 2.85
CA LEU A 57 -0.66 7.94 3.95
C LEU A 57 -1.77 8.22 4.96
N ASP A 58 -2.48 7.17 5.36
CA ASP A 58 -3.34 7.21 6.55
C ASP A 58 -2.43 7.28 7.79
N GLU A 59 -2.47 8.38 8.53
CA GLU A 59 -1.60 8.55 9.71
C GLU A 59 -1.91 7.54 10.82
N ASN A 60 -3.13 6.97 10.87
CA ASN A 60 -3.47 5.90 11.81
C ASN A 60 -2.83 4.55 11.43
N LEU A 61 -2.26 4.45 10.23
CA LEU A 61 -1.54 3.27 9.73
C LEU A 61 -0.02 3.37 9.92
N VAL A 62 0.52 4.60 9.97
CA VAL A 62 1.96 4.86 9.99
C VAL A 62 2.51 4.81 11.40
N ALA A 63 3.61 4.09 11.56
CA ALA A 63 4.43 4.11 12.76
C ALA A 63 5.86 4.50 12.39
N ASP A 64 6.52 5.28 13.25
CA ASP A 64 7.94 5.54 13.10
C ASP A 64 8.77 4.28 13.49
N GLU A 65 10.02 4.23 13.03
CA GLU A 65 10.95 3.21 13.46
C GLU A 65 11.25 3.32 14.97
N VAL A 66 11.35 2.16 15.64
CA VAL A 66 11.64 2.06 17.08
C VAL A 66 13.03 2.60 17.39
N LYS A 67 14.01 2.33 16.52
CA LYS A 67 15.37 2.85 16.63
C LYS A 67 15.77 3.57 15.34
N PRO A 68 15.96 4.90 15.39
CA PRO A 68 16.35 5.68 14.23
C PRO A 68 17.56 5.11 13.48
N GLY A 69 17.38 4.80 12.20
CA GLY A 69 18.42 4.27 11.31
C GLY A 69 18.78 2.80 11.52
N SER A 70 18.04 2.05 12.34
CA SER A 70 18.30 0.63 12.62
C SER A 70 16.99 -0.16 12.67
N LEU A 71 16.47 -0.47 11.48
CA LEU A 71 15.22 -1.22 11.32
C LEU A 71 15.37 -2.69 11.72
N ASN A 72 14.48 -3.15 12.59
CA ASN A 72 14.29 -4.58 12.84
C ASN A 72 13.62 -5.27 11.63
N ILE A 73 13.49 -6.60 11.71
CA ILE A 73 12.96 -7.40 10.59
C ILE A 73 11.52 -6.99 10.22
N LYS A 74 10.64 -6.84 11.22
CA LYS A 74 9.24 -6.41 11.01
C LYS A 74 9.19 -5.06 10.31
N GLU A 75 9.93 -4.09 10.84
CA GLU A 75 10.02 -2.74 10.29
C GLU A 75 10.52 -2.73 8.86
N ARG A 76 11.56 -3.51 8.56
CA ARG A 76 12.12 -3.64 7.20
C ARG A 76 11.08 -4.16 6.19
N PHE A 77 10.21 -5.09 6.61
CA PHE A 77 9.15 -5.62 5.76
C PHE A 77 7.92 -4.71 5.65
N THR A 78 7.77 -3.74 6.55
CA THR A 78 6.64 -2.81 6.56
C THR A 78 7.01 -1.39 6.15
N THR A 79 8.25 -1.14 5.68
CA THR A 79 8.62 0.21 5.26
C THR A 79 7.77 0.68 4.09
N ILE A 80 7.53 1.99 4.02
CA ILE A 80 6.78 2.60 2.93
C ILE A 80 7.45 2.28 1.59
N GLY A 81 8.78 2.41 1.51
CA GLY A 81 9.52 2.08 0.30
C GLY A 81 9.40 0.61 -0.12
N TYR A 82 9.43 -0.33 0.84
CA TYR A 82 9.30 -1.76 0.56
C TYR A 82 7.93 -2.10 -0.04
N TYR A 83 6.85 -1.59 0.56
CA TYR A 83 5.50 -1.82 0.03
C TYR A 83 5.23 -1.07 -1.27
N LEU A 84 5.66 0.18 -1.38
CA LEU A 84 5.49 0.97 -2.59
C LEU A 84 6.19 0.34 -3.79
N LYS A 85 7.39 -0.21 -3.59
CA LYS A 85 8.11 -0.97 -4.64
C LYS A 85 7.28 -2.12 -5.19
N SER A 86 6.44 -2.76 -4.38
CA SER A 86 5.60 -3.88 -4.84
C SER A 86 4.40 -3.44 -5.70
N MET A 87 4.03 -2.16 -5.64
CA MET A 87 2.91 -1.57 -6.39
C MET A 87 3.36 -0.95 -7.72
N LEU A 88 4.62 -0.55 -7.81
CA LEU A 88 5.18 0.09 -9.01
C LEU A 88 5.74 -0.97 -9.97
N PRO A 89 5.25 -1.04 -11.22
CA PRO A 89 5.82 -1.96 -12.21
C PRO A 89 7.26 -1.57 -12.54
N PRO A 90 8.15 -2.53 -12.83
CA PRO A 90 9.49 -2.23 -13.30
C PRO A 90 9.47 -1.61 -14.71
N GLY A 91 10.40 -0.70 -15.01
CA GLY A 91 10.60 -0.14 -16.35
C GLY A 91 9.61 0.98 -16.73
N PRO A 92 9.34 1.20 -18.05
CA PRO A 92 8.48 2.28 -18.54
C PRO A 92 6.98 1.99 -18.41
N GLY A 93 6.59 1.00 -17.60
CA GLY A 93 5.20 0.60 -17.40
C GLY A 93 4.33 1.70 -16.79
N ALA A 94 3.03 1.39 -16.61
CA ALA A 94 2.05 2.33 -16.08
C ALA A 94 2.48 2.95 -14.73
N LYS A 95 2.79 4.24 -14.77
CA LYS A 95 3.15 5.03 -13.60
C LYS A 95 1.89 5.62 -12.98
N PRO A 96 1.55 5.27 -11.73
CA PRO A 96 0.39 5.86 -11.09
C PRO A 96 0.63 7.34 -10.85
N VAL A 97 -0.39 8.16 -11.11
CA VAL A 97 -0.39 9.59 -10.78
C VAL A 97 -0.54 9.84 -9.28
N SER A 98 -1.11 8.87 -8.57
CA SER A 98 -1.23 8.88 -7.11
C SER A 98 -1.24 7.47 -6.54
N VAL A 99 -0.62 7.31 -5.38
CA VAL A 99 -0.66 6.09 -4.57
C VAL A 99 -1.17 6.42 -3.17
N ALA A 100 -2.07 5.60 -2.64
CA ALA A 100 -2.51 5.72 -1.26
C ALA A 100 -2.33 4.44 -0.45
N PHE A 101 -2.01 4.59 0.82
CA PHE A 101 -2.06 3.52 1.80
C PHE A 101 -3.11 3.86 2.87
N PHE A 102 -4.08 2.97 3.03
CA PHE A 102 -5.15 3.11 3.99
C PHE A 102 -5.08 1.99 5.01
N ASN A 103 -5.51 2.29 6.24
CA ASN A 103 -5.80 1.23 7.17
C ASN A 103 -7.02 0.43 6.69
N GLY A 104 -7.04 -0.85 7.01
CA GLY A 104 -8.02 -1.80 6.50
C GLY A 104 -8.94 -2.36 7.58
N LYS A 105 -9.78 -3.32 7.18
CA LYS A 105 -10.48 -4.20 8.12
C LYS A 105 -9.71 -5.51 8.26
N MET A 106 -9.33 -5.87 9.47
CA MET A 106 -8.69 -7.14 9.79
C MET A 106 -9.75 -8.18 10.17
N GLU A 107 -10.11 -9.03 9.22
CA GLU A 107 -11.04 -10.14 9.43
C GLU A 107 -10.28 -11.48 9.50
N MET A 108 -9.82 -11.84 10.70
CA MET A 108 -8.99 -13.04 10.91
C MET A 108 -9.63 -14.34 10.37
N PHE A 109 -10.95 -14.45 10.47
CA PHE A 109 -11.71 -15.64 10.05
C PHE A 109 -11.75 -15.86 8.52
N ARG A 110 -11.32 -14.87 7.73
CA ARG A 110 -11.29 -14.93 6.26
C ARG A 110 -9.89 -15.15 5.69
N LEU A 111 -8.87 -15.17 6.56
CA LEU A 111 -7.49 -15.39 6.17
C LEU A 111 -7.23 -16.87 5.93
N LYS A 112 -6.40 -17.20 4.93
CA LYS A 112 -5.79 -18.53 4.88
C LYS A 112 -4.92 -18.71 6.11
N TRP A 113 -4.80 -19.94 6.61
CA TRP A 113 -4.04 -20.25 7.83
C TRP A 113 -2.62 -19.65 7.85
N TRP A 114 -1.91 -19.68 6.71
CA TRP A 114 -0.57 -19.08 6.59
C TRP A 114 -0.57 -17.55 6.63
N GLN A 115 -1.64 -16.90 6.14
CA GLN A 115 -1.81 -15.45 6.23
C GLN A 115 -2.11 -15.03 7.66
N ALA A 116 -2.95 -15.79 8.36
CA ALA A 116 -3.20 -15.57 9.78
C ALA A 116 -1.91 -15.67 10.61
N ALA A 117 -1.05 -16.66 10.33
CA ALA A 117 0.26 -16.77 10.98
C ALA A 117 1.15 -15.54 10.72
N PHE A 118 1.22 -15.04 9.47
CA PHE A 118 1.95 -13.80 9.15
C PHE A 118 1.40 -12.60 9.92
N VAL A 119 0.07 -12.45 9.99
CA VAL A 119 -0.56 -11.37 10.73
C VAL A 119 -0.24 -11.46 12.22
N MET A 120 -0.32 -12.64 12.83
CA MET A 120 -0.04 -12.79 14.27
C MET A 120 1.43 -12.61 14.62
N VAL A 121 2.36 -13.12 13.80
CA VAL A 121 3.80 -13.14 14.13
C VAL A 121 4.51 -11.85 13.71
N VAL A 122 4.19 -11.32 12.53
CA VAL A 122 4.91 -10.18 11.96
C VAL A 122 4.13 -8.89 12.19
N VAL A 123 2.88 -8.83 11.74
CA VAL A 123 2.11 -7.58 11.81
C VAL A 123 1.65 -7.29 13.24
N GLN A 124 1.28 -8.34 13.99
CA GLN A 124 0.60 -8.29 15.28
C GLN A 124 -0.65 -7.40 15.26
N ALA A 125 -1.38 -7.40 14.14
CA ALA A 125 -2.62 -6.64 14.04
C ALA A 125 -3.74 -7.33 14.82
N THR A 126 -4.51 -6.56 15.56
CA THR A 126 -5.72 -7.01 16.22
C THR A 126 -6.90 -7.04 15.23
N PRO A 127 -7.84 -8.00 15.34
CA PRO A 127 -9.08 -7.95 14.59
C PRO A 127 -9.80 -6.61 14.81
N GLY A 128 -10.37 -6.04 13.75
CA GLY A 128 -11.00 -4.74 13.86
C GLY A 128 -11.23 -4.07 12.51
N ASP A 129 -11.99 -2.98 12.53
CA ASP A 129 -12.15 -2.09 11.39
C ASP A 129 -11.45 -0.78 11.70
N TYR A 130 -10.39 -0.48 10.97
CA TYR A 130 -9.55 0.70 11.20
C TYR A 130 -9.66 1.70 10.05
N ARG A 131 -10.58 1.48 9.10
CA ARG A 131 -10.70 2.33 7.91
C ARG A 131 -11.04 3.76 8.31
N ASP A 132 -10.14 4.68 7.99
CA ASP A 132 -10.42 6.11 8.06
C ASP A 132 -11.16 6.56 6.80
N TRP A 133 -12.47 6.68 6.90
CA TRP A 133 -13.30 7.09 5.77
C TRP A 133 -13.09 8.54 5.35
N ASP A 134 -12.65 9.42 6.24
CA ASP A 134 -12.39 10.82 5.90
C ASP A 134 -11.15 10.93 5.03
N VAL A 135 -10.07 10.21 5.37
CA VAL A 135 -8.86 10.12 4.55
C VAL A 135 -9.15 9.49 3.19
N ILE A 136 -9.91 8.38 3.15
CA ILE A 136 -10.29 7.72 1.88
C ILE A 136 -11.10 8.67 0.99
N ARG A 137 -12.08 9.39 1.55
CA ARG A 137 -12.89 10.37 0.81
C ARG A 137 -12.06 11.56 0.33
N ALA A 138 -11.15 12.07 1.17
CA ALA A 138 -10.27 13.17 0.82
C ALA A 138 -9.34 12.78 -0.34
N TRP A 139 -8.75 11.59 -0.29
CA TRP A 139 -7.95 11.07 -1.40
C TRP A 139 -8.79 10.93 -2.67
N GLY A 140 -9.99 10.34 -2.60
CA GLY A 140 -10.89 10.24 -3.75
C GLY A 140 -11.21 11.59 -4.40
N LYS A 141 -11.41 12.65 -3.60
CA LYS A 141 -11.59 14.03 -4.08
C LYS A 141 -10.32 14.60 -4.72
N SER A 142 -9.14 14.29 -4.19
CA SER A 142 -7.88 14.72 -4.81
C SER A 142 -7.66 14.09 -6.18
N LEU A 143 -8.14 12.85 -6.40
CA LEU A 143 -8.01 12.19 -7.70
C LEU A 143 -8.76 12.92 -8.80
N SER A 144 -9.91 13.54 -8.53
CA SER A 144 -10.63 14.30 -9.55
C SER A 144 -9.89 15.57 -10.00
N GLN A 145 -8.88 16.02 -9.23
CA GLN A 145 -8.01 17.13 -9.61
C GLN A 145 -6.79 16.64 -10.40
N LEU A 146 -6.41 15.38 -10.23
CA LEU A 146 -5.25 14.76 -10.87
C LEU A 146 -5.60 14.02 -12.15
N VAL A 147 -6.86 13.62 -12.33
CA VAL A 147 -7.41 12.88 -13.48
C VAL A 147 -7.94 13.82 -14.55
#